data_AF-A0A929E198-F1
#
_entry.id   AF-A0A929E198-F1
#
_cell.length_a   1.000
_cell.length_b   1.000
_cell.length_c   1.000
_cell.angle_alpha   90.00
_cell.angle_beta   90.00
_cell.angle_gamma   90.00
#
_symmetry.space_group_name_H-M   'P 1'
#
loop_
_entity.id
_entity.type
_entity.pdbx_description
1 polymer ?
#
loop_
_entity_poly.entity_id
_entity_poly.type
_entity_poly.pdbx_seq_one_letter_code
_entity_poly.pdbx_strand_id
1 'polypeptide(L)'
;FIAQSTRGAAAQHAPMLLSLAIGLAVGAMAQRTKFCITGGIARIFLWGPREIMNCPRSTAMLISIISFVGFALVANLFTGQFNFGLHGQPSSNESFGWAFLGMLMVGFGSVLIKGCPLRQLTAAGSGDNDAGATVMGMLVGGALVSNWNLGGDASGTPLSAQIAVLIGICILLIIGLLNRKRGYGIAPEYQTGLE
;
A
#
# COMPACT_ATOMS: atom_id res chain seq x y z
N PHE A 1 28.78 -4.37 -6.02
CA PHE A 1 28.23 -3.20 -5.28
C PHE A 1 26.98 -2.58 -5.91
N ILE A 2 26.53 -3.02 -7.09
CA ILE A 2 25.10 -3.09 -7.45
C ILE A 2 24.91 -4.52 -7.96
N ALA A 3 24.14 -5.35 -7.27
CA ALA A 3 23.84 -6.69 -7.77
C ALA A 3 22.79 -6.56 -8.88
N GLN A 4 23.22 -6.48 -10.14
CA GLN A 4 22.30 -6.58 -11.28
C GLN A 4 21.88 -8.04 -11.40
N SER A 5 20.67 -8.35 -10.90
CA SER A 5 20.07 -9.65 -11.20
C SER A 5 19.69 -9.68 -12.68
N THR A 6 20.24 -10.64 -13.43
CA THR A 6 19.89 -10.91 -14.82
C THR A 6 18.55 -11.64 -14.98
N ARG A 7 17.95 -12.13 -13.88
CA ARG A 7 16.62 -12.75 -13.86
C ARG A 7 15.87 -12.39 -12.57
N GLY A 8 14.68 -11.82 -12.70
CA GLY A 8 13.78 -11.46 -11.60
C GLY A 8 12.81 -10.35 -12.01
N ALA A 9 11.72 -10.15 -11.27
CA ALA A 9 10.74 -9.08 -11.56
C ALA A 9 11.36 -7.67 -11.57
N ALA A 10 12.48 -7.48 -10.85
CA ALA A 10 13.26 -6.24 -10.83
C ALA A 10 14.30 -6.12 -11.97
N ALA A 11 14.52 -7.18 -12.76
CA ALA A 11 15.51 -7.22 -13.85
C ALA A 11 14.97 -6.70 -15.19
N GLN A 12 13.64 -6.57 -15.32
CA GLN A 12 13.02 -5.95 -16.50
C GLN A 12 13.27 -4.45 -16.47
N HIS A 13 14.32 -4.01 -17.16
CA HIS A 13 14.65 -2.59 -17.27
C HIS A 13 13.76 -1.92 -18.33
N ALA A 14 12.79 -1.13 -17.89
CA ALA A 14 12.08 -0.22 -18.78
C ALA A 14 13.01 0.94 -19.19
N PRO A 15 12.93 1.46 -20.42
CA PRO A 15 13.74 2.60 -20.84
C PRO A 15 13.51 3.79 -19.89
N MET A 16 14.61 4.31 -19.32
CA MET A 16 14.59 5.28 -18.21
C MET A 16 13.71 6.51 -18.50
N LEU A 17 13.77 7.01 -19.74
CA LEU A 17 12.99 8.17 -20.16
C LEU A 17 11.48 7.89 -20.17
N LEU A 18 11.08 6.69 -20.60
CA LEU A 18 9.68 6.29 -20.65
C LEU A 18 9.12 6.07 -19.24
N SER A 19 9.89 5.42 -18.36
CA SER A 19 9.50 5.23 -16.96
C SER A 19 9.35 6.56 -16.23
N LEU A 20 10.26 7.51 -16.47
CA LEU A 20 10.18 8.86 -15.90
C LEU A 20 8.95 9.61 -16.40
N ALA A 21 8.68 9.58 -17.71
CA ALA A 21 7.52 10.25 -18.30
C ALA A 21 6.19 9.69 -17.75
N ILE A 22 6.07 8.36 -17.67
CA ILE A 22 4.88 7.69 -17.12
C ILE A 22 4.74 7.99 -15.62
N GLY A 23 5.83 7.93 -14.86
CA GLY A 23 5.84 8.23 -13.43
C GLY A 23 5.39 9.67 -13.13
N LEU A 24 5.85 10.64 -13.93
CA LEU A 24 5.46 12.05 -13.80
C LEU A 24 3.99 12.25 -14.16
N ALA A 25 3.51 11.61 -15.23
CA ALA A 25 2.10 11.64 -15.63
C ALA A 25 1.17 11.05 -14.55
N VAL A 26 1.52 9.87 -14.02
CA VAL A 26 0.75 9.20 -12.95
C VAL A 26 0.81 10.02 -11.66
N GLY A 27 1.97 10.58 -11.30
CA GLY A 27 2.13 11.45 -10.14
C GLY A 27 1.25 12.70 -10.23
N ALA A 28 1.25 13.39 -11.37
CA ALA A 28 0.39 14.55 -11.61
C ALA A 28 -1.11 14.20 -11.53
N MET A 29 -1.50 13.05 -12.09
CA MET A 29 -2.89 12.56 -12.00
C MET A 29 -3.27 12.19 -10.56
N ALA A 30 -2.38 11.53 -9.81
CA ALA A 30 -2.62 11.12 -8.43
C ALA A 30 -2.77 12.35 -7.49
N GLN A 31 -1.97 13.40 -7.70
CA GLN A 31 -2.09 14.66 -6.96
C GLN A 31 -3.43 15.37 -7.23
N ARG A 32 -3.89 15.39 -8.49
CA ARG A 32 -5.18 15.99 -8.88
C ARG A 32 -6.37 15.23 -8.29
N THR A 33 -6.33 13.90 -8.35
CA THR A 33 -7.44 13.03 -7.96
C THR A 33 -7.54 12.79 -6.46
N LYS A 34 -6.46 13.05 -5.69
CA LYS A 34 -6.37 12.74 -4.25
C LYS A 34 -6.79 11.29 -3.95
N PHE A 35 -6.33 10.35 -4.78
CA PHE A 35 -6.68 8.95 -4.73
C PHE A 35 -6.25 8.30 -3.40
N CYS A 36 -7.18 7.66 -2.69
CA CYS A 36 -6.93 7.02 -1.40
C CYS A 36 -7.78 5.76 -1.24
N ILE A 37 -7.16 4.58 -1.42
CA ILE A 37 -7.82 3.27 -1.27
C ILE A 37 -8.36 3.09 0.15
N THR A 38 -7.52 3.33 1.16
CA THR A 38 -7.89 3.19 2.57
C THR A 38 -8.99 4.16 2.98
N GLY A 39 -8.98 5.37 2.42
CA GLY A 39 -10.01 6.38 2.66
C GLY A 39 -11.36 6.01 2.04
N GLY A 40 -11.35 5.43 0.84
CA GLY A 40 -12.56 4.92 0.19
C GLY A 40 -13.21 3.80 0.99
N ILE A 41 -12.42 2.81 1.43
CA ILE A 41 -12.92 1.68 2.23
C ILE A 41 -13.39 2.14 3.62
N ALA A 42 -12.62 2.98 4.31
CA ALA A 42 -12.98 3.47 5.64
C ALA A 42 -14.30 4.26 5.64
N ARG A 43 -14.57 5.04 4.59
CA ARG A 43 -15.84 5.79 4.44
C ARG A 43 -17.05 4.87 4.34
N ILE A 44 -16.94 3.73 3.64
CA ILE A 44 -18.04 2.76 3.56
C ILE A 44 -18.39 2.22 4.95
N PHE A 45 -17.39 1.83 5.72
CA PHE A 45 -17.61 1.25 7.05
C PHE A 45 -18.12 2.27 8.05
N LEU A 46 -17.60 3.50 8.00
CA LEU A 46 -17.88 4.50 9.01
C LEU A 46 -19.22 5.21 8.76
N TRP A 47 -19.57 5.50 7.49
CA TRP A 47 -20.74 6.33 7.16
C TRP A 47 -21.83 5.56 6.37
N GLY A 48 -21.59 4.28 6.07
CA GLY A 48 -22.56 3.37 5.48
C GLY A 48 -22.79 3.56 3.97
N PRO A 49 -23.59 2.68 3.33
CA PRO A 49 -23.80 2.67 1.88
C PRO A 49 -24.57 3.87 1.34
N ARG A 50 -25.22 4.67 2.21
CA ARG A 50 -26.03 5.83 1.81
C ARG A 50 -25.19 7.03 1.33
N GLU A 51 -23.96 7.14 1.83
CA GLU A 51 -22.97 8.14 1.40
C GLU A 51 -22.39 7.88 0.01
N ILE A 52 -22.42 6.63 -0.45
CA ILE A 52 -21.89 6.23 -1.76
C ILE A 52 -22.75 6.83 -2.89
N MET A 53 -24.04 7.04 -2.65
CA MET A 53 -24.98 7.55 -3.66
C MET A 53 -25.15 9.07 -3.61
N ASN A 54 -25.00 9.68 -2.43
CA ASN A 54 -25.22 11.12 -2.24
C ASN A 54 -23.94 11.99 -2.38
N CYS A 55 -22.74 11.43 -2.19
CA CYS A 55 -21.50 12.19 -2.27
C CYS A 55 -20.67 11.80 -3.51
N PRO A 56 -20.61 12.62 -4.57
CA PRO A 56 -19.88 12.29 -5.80
C PRO A 56 -18.38 12.04 -5.57
N ARG A 57 -17.81 12.62 -4.50
CA ARG A 57 -16.41 12.41 -4.12
C ARG A 57 -16.13 11.00 -3.59
N SER A 58 -17.05 10.42 -2.81
CA SER A 58 -16.91 9.07 -2.25
C SER A 58 -17.06 8.01 -3.33
N THR A 59 -18.06 8.17 -4.20
CA THR A 59 -18.29 7.31 -5.36
C THR A 59 -17.08 7.32 -6.30
N ALA A 60 -16.49 8.49 -6.56
CA ALA A 60 -15.30 8.60 -7.41
C ALA A 60 -14.10 7.82 -6.86
N MET A 61 -13.85 7.84 -5.54
CA MET A 61 -12.77 7.06 -4.93
C MET A 61 -13.04 5.55 -5.04
N LEU A 62 -14.30 5.12 -4.92
CA LEU A 62 -14.68 3.71 -5.07
C LEU A 62 -14.65 3.21 -6.52
N ILE A 63 -15.08 4.04 -7.46
CA ILE A 63 -14.97 3.73 -8.89
C ILE A 63 -13.50 3.61 -9.27
N SER A 64 -12.63 4.46 -8.72
CA SER A 64 -11.20 4.41 -9.04
C SER A 64 -10.49 3.14 -8.56
N ILE A 65 -10.89 2.55 -7.42
CA ILE A 65 -10.33 1.25 -6.98
C ILE A 65 -10.76 0.11 -7.92
N ILE A 66 -12.05 0.08 -8.31
CA ILE A 66 -12.57 -0.92 -9.26
C ILE A 66 -11.91 -0.74 -10.63
N SER A 67 -11.76 0.50 -11.10
CA SER A 67 -11.12 0.81 -12.38
C SER A 67 -9.65 0.42 -12.39
N PHE A 68 -8.92 0.56 -11.28
CA PHE A 68 -7.52 0.14 -11.20
C PHE A 68 -7.38 -1.38 -11.32
N VAL A 69 -8.22 -2.14 -10.61
CA VAL A 69 -8.25 -3.60 -10.72
C VAL A 69 -8.68 -4.04 -12.12
N GLY A 70 -9.72 -3.41 -12.68
CA GLY A 70 -10.20 -3.69 -14.03
C GLY A 70 -9.13 -3.41 -15.09
N PHE A 71 -8.43 -2.26 -15.00
CA PHE A 71 -7.34 -1.93 -15.91
C PHE A 71 -6.19 -2.93 -15.80
N ALA A 72 -5.80 -3.33 -14.59
CA ALA A 72 -4.77 -4.34 -14.39
C ALA A 72 -5.15 -5.69 -15.01
N LEU A 73 -6.41 -6.12 -14.86
CA LEU A 73 -6.92 -7.34 -15.48
C LEU A 73 -6.85 -7.27 -17.01
N VAL A 74 -7.35 -6.19 -17.59
CA VAL A 74 -7.35 -5.95 -19.04
C VAL A 74 -5.91 -5.90 -19.57
N ALA A 75 -5.01 -5.20 -18.90
CA ALA A 75 -3.60 -5.12 -19.28
C ALA A 75 -2.90 -6.49 -19.23
N ASN A 76 -3.19 -7.31 -18.22
CA ASN A 76 -2.66 -8.68 -18.12
C ASN A 76 -3.22 -9.60 -19.20
N LEU A 77 -4.48 -9.39 -19.62
CA LEU A 77 -5.09 -10.14 -20.70
C LEU A 77 -4.47 -9.78 -22.06
N PHE A 78 -4.24 -8.49 -22.32
CA PHE A 78 -3.57 -8.02 -23.54
C PHE A 78 -2.11 -8.45 -23.64
N THR A 79 -1.40 -8.52 -22.51
CA THR A 79 0.01 -8.99 -22.47
C THR A 79 0.14 -10.51 -22.43
N GLY A 80 -0.98 -11.25 -22.39
CA GLY A 80 -1.00 -12.72 -22.33
C GLY A 80 -0.37 -13.31 -21.06
N GLN A 81 -0.17 -12.48 -20.02
CA GLN A 81 0.41 -12.89 -18.73
C GLN A 81 -0.65 -13.39 -17.73
N PHE A 82 -1.92 -13.40 -18.12
CA PHE A 82 -3.02 -13.80 -17.26
C PHE A 82 -3.04 -15.31 -17.03
N ASN A 83 -2.69 -15.73 -15.81
CA ASN A 83 -2.71 -17.12 -15.37
C ASN A 83 -3.66 -17.28 -14.18
N PHE A 84 -4.68 -18.12 -14.31
CA PHE A 84 -5.62 -18.45 -13.22
C PHE A 84 -5.04 -19.39 -12.13
N GLY A 85 -3.73 -19.61 -12.11
CA GLY A 85 -3.07 -20.48 -11.14
C GLY A 85 -2.73 -19.75 -9.84
N LEU A 86 -3.08 -20.34 -8.69
CA LEU A 86 -2.62 -19.91 -7.36
C LEU A 86 -1.16 -20.31 -7.06
N HIS A 87 -0.61 -21.25 -7.83
CA HIS A 87 0.72 -21.80 -7.65
C HIS A 87 1.68 -21.31 -8.75
N GLY A 88 2.92 -20.96 -8.39
CA GLY A 88 3.98 -20.60 -9.33
C GLY A 88 3.89 -19.19 -9.93
N GLN A 89 3.05 -18.30 -9.40
CA GLN A 89 3.05 -16.89 -9.82
C GLN A 89 4.29 -16.16 -9.29
N PRO A 90 4.97 -15.33 -10.11
CA PRO A 90 6.07 -14.50 -9.63
C PRO A 90 5.53 -13.59 -8.52
N SER A 91 6.20 -13.58 -7.36
CA SER A 91 5.81 -12.92 -6.10
C SER A 91 4.71 -13.57 -5.24
N SER A 92 4.09 -14.67 -5.68
CA SER A 92 3.16 -15.44 -4.84
C SER A 92 3.94 -16.39 -3.94
N ASN A 93 3.80 -16.23 -2.62
CA ASN A 93 4.27 -17.23 -1.65
C ASN A 93 3.15 -18.24 -1.43
N GLU A 94 3.45 -19.53 -1.48
CA GLU A 94 2.47 -20.60 -1.18
C GLU A 94 1.99 -20.56 0.28
N SER A 95 2.71 -19.87 1.15
CA SER A 95 2.33 -19.62 2.54
C SER A 95 1.32 -18.46 2.67
N PHE A 96 0.06 -18.71 2.28
CA PHE A 96 -1.04 -17.73 2.38
C PHE A 96 -1.19 -17.08 3.77
N GLY A 97 -0.96 -17.84 4.84
CA GLY A 97 -1.04 -17.33 6.22
C GLY A 97 -0.02 -16.23 6.51
N TRP A 98 1.23 -16.40 6.07
CA TRP A 98 2.28 -15.39 6.25
C TRP A 98 2.11 -14.19 5.33
N ALA A 99 1.61 -14.40 4.11
CA ALA A 99 1.23 -13.30 3.21
C ALA A 99 0.10 -12.44 3.82
N PHE A 100 -0.91 -13.07 4.42
CA PHE A 100 -1.98 -12.38 5.14
C PHE A 100 -1.44 -11.60 6.34
N LEU A 101 -0.58 -12.21 7.17
CA LEU A 101 0.04 -11.53 8.32
C LEU A 101 0.91 -10.33 7.90
N GLY A 102 1.65 -10.47 6.80
CA GLY A 102 2.45 -9.38 6.24
C GLY A 102 1.57 -8.20 5.80
N MET A 103 0.49 -8.47 5.06
CA MET A 103 -0.46 -7.41 4.68
C MET A 103 -1.25 -6.85 5.86
N LEU A 104 -1.53 -7.65 6.88
CA LEU A 104 -2.10 -7.17 8.13
C LEU A 104 -1.17 -6.17 8.81
N MET A 105 0.13 -6.46 8.87
CA MET A 105 1.12 -5.53 9.41
C MET A 105 1.17 -4.22 8.62
N VAL A 106 1.17 -4.29 7.27
CA VAL A 106 1.12 -3.09 6.40
C VAL A 106 -0.17 -2.30 6.64
N GLY A 107 -1.31 -2.98 6.76
CA GLY A 107 -2.59 -2.36 7.07
C GLY A 107 -2.58 -1.66 8.42
N PHE A 108 -2.03 -2.30 9.44
CA PHE A 108 -1.90 -1.72 10.78
C PHE A 108 -1.00 -0.48 10.78
N GLY A 109 0.16 -0.53 10.09
CA GLY A 109 1.00 0.64 9.88
C GLY A 109 0.29 1.77 9.12
N SER A 110 -0.51 1.43 8.12
CA SER A 110 -1.29 2.40 7.33
C SER A 110 -2.32 3.16 8.18
N VAL A 111 -2.89 2.51 9.20
CA VAL A 111 -3.81 3.14 10.16
C VAL A 111 -3.04 4.13 11.05
N LEU A 112 -1.86 3.77 11.54
CA LEU A 112 -1.03 4.64 12.38
C LEU A 112 -0.59 5.91 11.64
N ILE A 113 -0.19 5.78 10.37
CA ILE A 113 0.27 6.90 9.53
C ILE A 113 -0.91 7.64 8.86
N LYS A 114 -2.17 7.23 9.11
CA LYS A 114 -3.39 7.81 8.51
C LYS A 114 -3.36 7.88 6.96
N GLY A 115 -2.75 6.90 6.30
CA GLY A 115 -2.59 6.91 4.84
C GLY A 115 -2.10 5.59 4.25
N CYS A 116 -2.21 5.45 2.93
CA CYS A 116 -1.65 4.34 2.16
C CYS A 116 -0.28 4.74 1.57
N PRO A 117 0.57 3.78 1.16
CA PRO A 117 1.91 4.08 0.61
C PRO A 117 1.85 5.07 -0.56
N LEU A 118 0.88 4.93 -1.47
CA LEU A 118 0.72 5.83 -2.60
C LEU A 118 0.35 7.26 -2.16
N ARG A 119 -0.50 7.41 -1.14
CA ARG A 119 -0.87 8.72 -0.60
C ARG A 119 0.33 9.40 0.06
N GLN A 120 1.15 8.67 0.80
CA GLN A 120 2.36 9.22 1.43
C GLN A 120 3.35 9.73 0.38
N LEU A 121 3.53 9.01 -0.73
CA LEU A 121 4.36 9.47 -1.85
C LEU A 121 3.84 10.79 -2.44
N THR A 122 2.53 10.90 -2.68
CA THR A 122 1.95 12.15 -3.22
C THR A 122 1.98 13.31 -2.22
N ALA A 123 1.81 13.02 -0.93
CA ALA A 123 1.84 14.02 0.14
C ALA A 123 3.26 14.57 0.36
N ALA A 124 4.26 13.68 0.34
CA ALA A 124 5.67 14.07 0.34
C ALA A 124 5.99 14.98 -0.86
N GLY A 125 5.46 14.66 -2.04
CA GLY A 125 5.59 15.50 -3.24
C GLY A 125 4.89 16.87 -3.16
N SER A 126 3.94 17.06 -2.25
CA SER A 126 3.29 18.36 -1.99
C SER A 126 3.97 19.19 -0.89
N GLY A 127 5.05 18.69 -0.29
CA GLY A 127 5.81 19.39 0.76
C GLY A 127 5.45 19.01 2.20
N ASP A 128 4.77 17.88 2.41
CA ASP A 128 4.50 17.35 3.75
C ASP A 128 5.75 16.62 4.29
N ASN A 129 6.38 17.18 5.32
CA ASN A 129 7.59 16.64 5.92
C ASN A 129 7.35 15.31 6.67
N ASP A 130 6.16 15.14 7.28
CA ASP A 130 5.81 13.90 7.99
C ASP A 130 5.65 12.77 6.98
N ALA A 131 4.98 13.05 5.86
CA ALA A 131 4.89 12.11 4.75
C ALA A 131 6.28 11.80 4.16
N GLY A 132 7.15 12.81 4.02
CA GLY A 132 8.54 12.63 3.58
C GLY A 132 9.33 11.66 4.45
N ALA A 133 9.23 11.78 5.77
CA ALA A 133 9.88 10.85 6.71
C ALA A 133 9.36 9.42 6.55
N THR A 134 8.06 9.25 6.32
CA THR A 134 7.47 7.91 6.12
C THR A 134 7.94 7.26 4.82
N VAL A 135 8.07 8.03 3.73
CA VAL A 135 8.58 7.55 2.45
C VAL A 135 10.03 7.11 2.58
N MET A 136 10.87 7.88 3.29
CA MET A 136 12.25 7.48 3.58
C MET A 136 12.30 6.20 4.42
N GLY A 137 11.42 6.06 5.41
CA GLY A 137 11.29 4.82 6.18
C GLY A 137 10.91 3.61 5.31
N MET A 138 9.98 3.77 4.37
CA MET A 138 9.60 2.71 3.42
C MET A 138 10.76 2.33 2.49
N LEU A 139 11.53 3.30 2.02
CA LEU A 139 12.72 3.06 1.18
C LEU A 139 13.81 2.30 1.94
N VAL A 140 14.12 2.72 3.17
CA VAL A 140 15.08 2.04 4.03
C VAL A 140 14.59 0.62 4.35
N GLY A 141 13.32 0.44 4.66
CA GLY A 141 12.72 -0.87 4.89
C GLY A 141 12.85 -1.79 3.67
N GLY A 142 12.55 -1.28 2.47
CA GLY A 142 12.74 -2.03 1.22
C GLY A 142 14.19 -2.44 1.00
N ALA A 143 15.13 -1.53 1.23
CA ALA A 143 16.56 -1.82 1.14
C ALA A 143 17.00 -2.90 2.14
N LEU A 144 16.50 -2.86 3.39
CA LEU A 144 16.79 -3.89 4.39
C LEU A 144 16.27 -5.27 3.98
N VAL A 145 15.05 -5.34 3.43
CA VAL A 145 14.47 -6.61 2.94
C VAL A 145 15.33 -7.22 1.83
N SER A 146 15.83 -6.39 0.90
CA SER A 146 16.68 -6.86 -0.20
C SER A 146 18.09 -7.26 0.27
N ASN A 147 18.70 -6.54 1.22
CA ASN A 147 20.06 -6.82 1.69
C ASN A 147 20.13 -8.04 2.63
N TRP A 148 19.10 -8.25 3.44
CA TRP A 148 19.05 -9.38 4.39
C TRP A 148 18.28 -10.58 3.83
N ASN A 149 17.83 -10.50 2.57
CA ASN A 149 17.11 -11.56 1.86
C ASN A 149 15.86 -12.04 2.61
N LEU A 150 15.07 -11.09 3.15
CA LEU A 150 13.79 -11.36 3.83
C LEU A 150 12.63 -11.53 2.84
N GLY A 151 12.89 -11.47 1.54
CA GLY A 151 11.88 -11.72 0.51
C GLY A 151 11.39 -13.16 0.56
N GLY A 152 10.07 -13.35 0.55
CA GLY A 152 9.49 -14.68 0.37
C GLY A 152 9.61 -15.11 -1.09
N ASP A 153 10.01 -16.36 -1.33
CA ASP A 153 10.16 -16.93 -2.67
C ASP A 153 9.03 -17.95 -2.93
N ALA A 154 8.97 -18.52 -4.14
CA ALA A 154 8.01 -19.57 -4.49
C ALA A 154 8.11 -20.81 -3.57
N SER A 155 9.25 -21.03 -2.91
CA SER A 155 9.47 -22.07 -1.90
C SER A 155 8.93 -21.73 -0.51
N GLY A 156 8.39 -20.52 -0.32
CA GLY A 156 7.79 -20.04 0.94
C GLY A 156 8.58 -18.94 1.65
N THR A 157 8.00 -18.45 2.74
CA THR A 157 8.53 -17.34 3.56
C THR A 157 9.65 -17.80 4.50
N PRO A 158 10.88 -17.26 4.39
CA PRO A 158 12.01 -17.69 5.21
C PRO A 158 11.77 -17.39 6.70
N LEU A 159 12.36 -18.21 7.58
CA LEU A 159 12.18 -18.08 9.04
C LEU A 159 12.51 -16.67 9.54
N SER A 160 13.56 -16.05 9.00
CA SER A 160 13.96 -14.68 9.31
C SER A 160 12.86 -13.65 9.00
N ALA A 161 12.13 -13.82 7.89
CA ALA A 161 11.03 -12.95 7.52
C ALA A 161 9.81 -13.15 8.42
N GLN A 162 9.52 -14.39 8.80
CA GLN A 162 8.44 -14.71 9.75
C GLN A 162 8.64 -14.00 11.09
N ILE A 163 9.87 -14.07 11.62
CA ILE A 163 10.27 -13.39 12.86
C ILE A 163 10.16 -11.86 12.69
N ALA A 164 10.63 -11.31 11.57
CA ALA A 164 10.55 -9.87 11.30
C ALA A 164 9.11 -9.35 11.27
N VAL A 165 8.17 -10.10 10.67
CA VAL A 165 6.74 -9.72 10.65
C VAL A 165 6.17 -9.71 12.07
N LEU A 166 6.44 -10.74 12.88
CA LEU A 166 5.96 -10.80 14.26
C LEU A 166 6.52 -9.65 15.11
N ILE A 167 7.83 -9.40 15.02
CA ILE A 167 8.48 -8.27 15.71
C ILE A 167 7.88 -6.94 15.26
N GLY A 168 7.66 -6.76 13.95
CA GLY A 168 7.07 -5.56 13.39
C GLY A 168 5.64 -5.30 13.90
N ILE A 169 4.79 -6.33 13.95
CA ILE A 169 3.45 -6.24 14.53
C ILE A 169 3.54 -5.86 16.02
N CYS A 170 4.41 -6.51 16.79
CA CYS A 170 4.62 -6.19 18.21
C CYS A 170 5.05 -4.74 18.42
N ILE A 171 6.02 -4.25 17.65
CA ILE A 171 6.51 -2.86 17.74
C ILE A 171 5.39 -1.88 17.42
N LEU A 172 4.66 -2.08 16.32
CA LEU A 172 3.56 -1.19 15.96
C LEU A 172 2.47 -1.20 17.03
N LEU A 173 2.17 -2.37 17.62
CA LEU A 173 1.17 -2.51 18.66
C LEU A 173 1.60 -1.76 19.93
N ILE A 174 2.87 -1.88 20.32
CA ILE A 174 3.45 -1.13 21.45
C ILE A 174 3.36 0.37 21.19
N ILE A 175 3.78 0.85 20.01
CA ILE A 175 3.70 2.27 19.62
C ILE A 175 2.24 2.74 19.68
N GLY A 176 1.31 1.95 19.14
CA GLY A 176 -0.12 2.24 19.16
C GLY A 176 -0.69 2.33 20.57
N LEU A 177 -0.29 1.43 21.48
CA LEU A 177 -0.72 1.45 22.87
C LEU A 177 -0.13 2.62 23.67
N LEU A 178 1.16 2.91 23.48
CA LEU A 178 1.86 3.99 24.18
C LEU A 178 1.36 5.38 23.77
N ASN A 179 1.05 5.57 22.48
CA ASN A 179 0.56 6.85 21.96
C ASN A 179 -0.98 6.99 22.00
N ARG A 180 -1.69 5.96 22.47
CA ARG A 180 -3.15 6.02 22.64
C ARG A 180 -3.51 6.95 23.78
N LYS A 181 -4.02 8.14 23.45
CA LYS A 181 -4.74 8.97 24.42
C LYS A 181 -6.03 8.25 24.82
N ARG A 182 -6.16 7.83 26.08
CA ARG A 182 -7.44 7.35 26.65
C ARG A 182 -8.35 8.56 26.89
N GLY A 183 -9.07 8.99 25.86
CA GLY A 183 -10.11 10.01 25.93
C GLY A 183 -11.47 9.40 25.60
N TYR A 184 -12.49 9.72 26.40
CA TYR A 184 -13.87 9.29 26.23
C TYR A 184 -14.44 9.69 24.87
N GLY A 185 -15.21 8.77 24.26
CA GLY A 185 -16.08 9.09 23.13
C GLY A 185 -15.43 9.03 21.75
N ILE A 186 -16.25 8.65 20.77
CA ILE A 186 -15.97 8.69 19.34
C ILE A 186 -15.48 10.11 19.00
N ALA A 187 -14.35 10.22 18.30
CA ALA A 187 -13.57 11.44 18.14
C ALA A 187 -14.40 12.72 17.86
N PRO A 188 -14.32 13.80 18.66
CA PRO A 188 -15.11 15.03 18.45
C PRO A 188 -14.77 15.76 17.13
N GLU A 189 -13.61 15.49 16.53
CA GLU A 189 -13.18 16.05 15.25
C GLU A 189 -14.04 15.63 14.05
N TYR A 190 -14.89 14.59 14.16
CA TYR A 190 -15.79 14.18 13.06
C TYR A 190 -17.19 14.83 13.15
N GLN A 191 -17.54 15.45 14.28
CA GLN A 191 -18.86 16.06 14.48
C GLN A 191 -18.94 17.52 14.01
N THR A 192 -17.81 18.17 13.70
CA THR A 192 -17.71 19.60 13.34
C THR A 192 -18.13 19.92 11.89
N GLY A 193 -19.16 19.24 11.39
CA GLY A 193 -19.73 19.48 10.06
C GLY A 193 -21.12 18.84 9.85
N LEU A 194 -21.83 18.51 10.93
CA LEU A 194 -23.19 17.97 10.92
C LEU A 194 -24.22 18.95 11.53
N GLU A 195 -23.94 20.25 11.43
CA GLU A 195 -24.91 21.34 11.61
C GLU A 195 -25.02 22.16 10.32
#